data_AF-A0A7S0DD24-F1
#
_entry.id   AF-A0A7S0DD24-F1
#
_cell.length_a   1.000
_cell.length_b   1.000
_cell.length_c   1.000
_cell.angle_alpha   90.00
_cell.angle_beta   90.00
_cell.angle_gamma   90.00
#
_symmetry.space_group_name_H-M   'P 1'
#
loop_
_entity.id
_entity.type
_entity.pdbx_description
1 polymer ?
#
loop_
_entity_poly.entity_id
_entity_poly.type
_entity_poly.pdbx_seq_one_letter_code
_entity_poly.pdbx_strand_id
1 'polypeptide(L)'
;GRHSWLRARMGLVCPSHIDDVSVVPGKEELGQKEKDLNTMSEAKSKVDFKGHEWVRKYVDLEAGRVKPDLVEEYLHELFKKRIAVLDGAMGTMIQGYKLEEQDFRGERFKEHKHPLKGNNDILVLTRPDVISAIHEKYYRAGADICETNTFNGTSIAQSDYHMEPIVYDLNVEAVKVARKAASKLTKEQPWK
;
A
#
# COMPACT_ATOMS: atom_id res chain seq x y z
N GLY A 1 9.50 1.75 -54.56
CA GLY A 1 9.52 3.22 -54.36
C GLY A 1 10.04 3.48 -52.97
N ARG A 2 11.14 4.22 -52.77
CA ARG A 2 11.26 5.70 -52.88
C ARG A 2 10.18 6.36 -52.00
N HIS A 3 10.41 7.00 -50.86
CA HIS A 3 11.53 7.82 -50.32
C HIS A 3 11.41 7.77 -48.77
N SER A 4 12.43 7.64 -47.89
CA SER A 4 13.67 8.39 -47.63
C SER A 4 13.49 9.88 -47.37
N TRP A 5 13.67 10.33 -46.12
CA TRP A 5 14.38 11.56 -45.69
C TRP A 5 14.79 11.35 -44.21
N LEU A 6 16.01 10.86 -43.94
CA LEU A 6 17.25 11.59 -43.63
C LEU A 6 17.24 12.37 -42.29
N ARG A 7 17.98 11.88 -41.28
CA ARG A 7 19.31 12.35 -40.79
C ARG A 7 19.19 13.53 -39.80
N ALA A 8 20.00 13.74 -38.76
CA ALA A 8 21.14 13.11 -38.09
C ALA A 8 21.36 13.97 -36.81
N ARG A 9 21.89 13.50 -35.68
CA ARG A 9 23.31 13.50 -35.25
C ARG A 9 23.32 13.02 -33.79
N MET A 10 23.99 11.93 -33.43
CA MET A 10 25.37 11.86 -32.93
C MET A 10 25.70 12.80 -31.76
N GLY A 11 25.97 12.19 -30.60
CA GLY A 11 26.53 12.84 -29.42
C GLY A 11 26.69 11.86 -28.25
N LEU A 12 27.61 10.90 -28.37
CA LEU A 12 28.20 10.19 -27.24
C LEU A 12 28.93 11.20 -26.35
N VAL A 13 28.63 11.25 -25.05
CA VAL A 13 29.63 11.54 -23.99
C VAL A 13 29.21 10.83 -22.69
N CYS A 14 30.15 10.07 -22.13
CA CYS A 14 30.26 9.62 -20.75
C CYS A 14 31.78 9.55 -20.47
N PRO A 15 32.34 9.57 -19.25
CA PRO A 15 31.92 10.10 -17.95
C PRO A 15 32.99 11.04 -17.32
N SER A 16 32.67 11.75 -16.23
CA SER A 16 33.49 11.96 -15.01
C SER A 16 33.17 13.27 -14.28
N HIS A 17 33.26 13.19 -12.94
CA HIS A 17 33.38 14.24 -11.92
C HIS A 17 32.23 14.25 -10.90
N ILE A 18 32.53 13.53 -9.80
CA ILE A 18 32.03 13.79 -8.46
C ILE A 18 32.53 15.18 -8.07
N ASP A 19 31.62 16.06 -7.65
CA ASP A 19 31.92 17.14 -6.72
C ASP A 19 30.68 17.39 -5.85
N ASP A 20 30.95 17.51 -4.55
CA ASP A 20 30.03 17.78 -3.44
C ASP A 20 29.08 18.97 -3.71
N VAL A 21 27.78 18.75 -3.49
CA VAL A 21 26.85 19.84 -3.17
C VAL A 21 26.06 19.45 -1.93
N SER A 22 26.50 19.97 -0.79
CA SER A 22 25.69 20.06 0.41
C SER A 22 24.53 21.04 0.15
N VAL A 23 23.39 20.52 -0.27
CA VAL A 23 22.15 21.30 -0.38
C VAL A 23 21.59 21.49 1.03
N VAL A 24 21.93 22.62 1.64
CA VAL A 24 21.15 23.16 2.76
C VAL A 24 19.86 23.70 2.17
N PRO A 25 18.66 23.22 2.55
CA PRO A 25 17.42 23.71 1.98
C PRO A 25 17.28 25.21 2.26
N GLY A 26 17.07 25.99 1.20
CA GLY A 26 16.90 27.44 1.30
C GLY A 26 15.67 27.79 2.13
N LYS A 27 15.70 28.93 2.84
CA LYS A 27 14.59 29.44 3.67
C LYS A 27 13.24 29.52 2.92
N GLU A 28 13.27 29.62 1.59
CA GLU A 28 12.07 29.60 0.74
C GLU A 28 11.41 28.21 0.62
N GLU A 29 12.19 27.12 0.58
CA GLU A 29 11.64 25.75 0.58
C GLU A 29 11.01 25.37 1.93
N LEU A 30 11.56 25.88 3.02
CA LEU A 30 10.99 25.74 4.36
C LEU A 30 9.64 26.47 4.46
N GLY A 31 9.54 27.70 3.92
CA GLY A 31 8.29 28.45 3.90
C GLY A 31 7.21 27.82 3.01
N GLN A 32 7.60 27.15 1.93
CA GLN A 32 6.67 26.41 1.07
C GLN A 32 6.17 25.12 1.76
N LYS A 33 7.07 24.34 2.39
CA LYS A 33 6.69 23.17 3.19
C LYS A 33 5.79 23.53 4.39
N GLU A 34 6.04 24.66 5.04
CA GLU A 34 5.25 25.13 6.17
C GLU A 34 3.84 25.59 5.73
N LYS A 35 3.74 26.25 4.57
CA LYS A 35 2.44 26.54 3.93
C LYS A 35 1.70 25.26 3.52
N ASP A 36 2.38 24.29 2.93
CA ASP A 36 1.76 23.03 2.52
C ASP A 36 1.26 22.23 3.75
N LEU A 37 2.02 22.23 4.85
CA LEU A 37 1.62 21.65 6.14
C LEU A 37 0.40 22.36 6.76
N ASN A 38 0.35 23.70 6.73
CA ASN A 38 -0.81 24.45 7.19
C ASN A 38 -2.05 24.21 6.31
N THR A 39 -1.86 24.11 5.00
CA THR A 39 -2.95 23.83 4.06
C THR A 39 -3.52 22.41 4.27
N MET A 40 -2.66 21.44 4.60
CA MET A 40 -3.10 20.09 4.99
C MET A 40 -3.79 20.04 6.36
N SER A 41 -3.36 20.87 7.32
CA SER A 41 -4.02 21.03 8.63
C SER A 41 -5.43 21.63 8.49
N GLU A 42 -5.58 22.65 7.66
CA GLU A 42 -6.87 23.29 7.36
C GLU A 42 -7.81 22.38 6.52
N ALA A 43 -7.27 21.50 5.69
CA ALA A 43 -8.07 20.49 4.97
C ALA A 43 -8.59 19.39 5.92
N LYS A 44 -7.81 19.00 6.94
CA LYS A 44 -8.21 18.00 7.96
C LYS A 44 -9.36 18.48 8.86
N SER A 45 -9.48 19.79 9.10
CA SER A 45 -10.55 20.36 9.93
C SER A 45 -11.90 20.48 9.21
N LYS A 46 -11.94 20.29 7.89
CA LYS A 46 -13.13 20.48 7.03
C LYS A 46 -13.70 19.19 6.42
N VAL A 47 -13.32 18.02 6.92
CA VAL A 47 -13.98 16.78 6.49
C VAL A 47 -15.42 16.81 7.01
N ASP A 48 -16.41 16.75 6.12
CA ASP A 48 -17.84 16.76 6.50
C ASP A 48 -18.23 15.39 7.08
N PHE A 49 -18.60 15.36 8.36
CA PHE A 49 -19.00 14.15 9.09
C PHE A 49 -20.52 14.01 9.23
N LYS A 50 -21.34 14.67 8.42
CA LYS A 50 -22.80 14.67 8.59
C LYS A 50 -23.34 13.23 8.72
N GLY A 51 -23.85 12.88 9.92
CA GLY A 51 -24.35 11.54 10.27
C GLY A 51 -23.32 10.55 10.87
N HIS A 52 -22.05 10.93 10.96
CA HIS A 52 -20.92 10.09 11.39
C HIS A 52 -20.09 10.68 12.53
N GLU A 53 -20.63 11.63 13.31
CA GLU A 53 -19.90 12.28 14.40
C GLU A 53 -19.34 11.31 15.45
N TRP A 54 -20.04 10.19 15.67
CA TRP A 54 -19.63 9.13 16.59
C TRP A 54 -18.23 8.56 16.29
N VAL A 55 -17.78 8.62 15.03
CA VAL A 55 -16.49 8.13 14.58
C VAL A 55 -15.33 8.85 15.26
N ARG A 56 -15.48 10.14 15.60
CA ARG A 56 -14.43 10.95 16.25
C ARG A 56 -14.01 10.41 17.62
N LYS A 57 -14.91 9.70 18.29
CA LYS A 57 -14.58 9.02 19.56
C LYS A 57 -13.52 7.94 19.32
N TYR A 58 -13.67 7.17 18.25
CA TYR A 58 -12.95 5.93 17.99
C TYR A 58 -11.72 6.10 17.08
N VAL A 59 -11.77 7.03 16.12
CA VAL A 59 -10.73 7.17 15.09
C VAL A 59 -9.77 8.29 15.44
N ASP A 60 -8.48 7.97 15.41
CA ASP A 60 -7.39 8.93 15.36
C ASP A 60 -7.20 9.39 13.90
N LEU A 61 -7.62 10.63 13.61
CA LEU A 61 -7.57 11.22 12.28
C LEU A 61 -6.14 11.54 11.83
N GLU A 62 -5.23 11.77 12.76
CA GLU A 62 -3.83 12.07 12.44
C GLU A 62 -3.09 10.78 12.05
N ALA A 63 -3.25 9.74 12.86
CA ALA A 63 -2.71 8.42 12.57
C ALA A 63 -3.46 7.72 11.43
N GLY A 64 -4.72 8.08 11.18
CA GLY A 64 -5.59 7.42 10.20
C GLY A 64 -5.94 6.01 10.63
N ARG A 65 -6.35 5.80 11.88
CA ARG A 65 -6.69 4.46 12.37
C ARG A 65 -7.62 4.53 13.57
N VAL A 66 -8.34 3.46 13.82
CA VAL A 66 -9.05 3.26 15.08
C VAL A 66 -8.04 3.20 16.23
N LYS A 67 -8.36 3.86 17.34
CA LYS A 67 -7.58 3.82 18.58
C LYS A 67 -7.53 2.37 19.08
N PRO A 68 -6.34 1.77 19.30
CA PRO A 68 -6.20 0.33 19.57
C PRO A 68 -7.03 -0.17 20.74
N ASP A 69 -7.14 0.63 21.78
CA ASP A 69 -7.88 0.37 23.02
C ASP A 69 -9.40 0.41 22.83
N LEU A 70 -9.89 0.96 21.70
CA LEU A 70 -11.31 1.13 21.41
C LEU A 70 -11.78 0.32 20.19
N VAL A 71 -10.97 -0.59 19.64
CA VAL A 71 -11.33 -1.35 18.43
C VAL A 71 -12.58 -2.20 18.64
N GLU A 72 -12.68 -2.92 19.75
CA GLU A 72 -13.84 -3.75 20.05
C GLU A 72 -15.12 -2.90 20.18
N GLU A 73 -15.05 -1.79 20.93
CA GLU A 73 -16.18 -0.88 21.10
C GLU A 73 -16.58 -0.24 19.76
N TYR A 74 -15.61 0.14 18.94
CA TYR A 74 -15.84 0.67 17.60
C TYR A 74 -16.59 -0.34 16.72
N LEU A 75 -16.17 -1.60 16.70
CA LEU A 75 -16.82 -2.65 15.93
C LEU A 75 -18.24 -2.91 16.44
N HIS A 76 -18.45 -2.95 17.76
CA HIS A 76 -19.78 -3.10 18.34
C HIS A 76 -20.71 -1.94 17.95
N GLU A 77 -20.23 -0.69 18.00
CA GLU A 77 -21.00 0.47 17.57
C GLU A 77 -21.26 0.48 16.06
N LEU A 78 -20.27 0.08 15.25
CA LEU A 78 -20.42 -0.07 13.81
C LEU A 78 -21.53 -1.06 13.47
N PHE A 79 -21.51 -2.24 14.09
CA PHE A 79 -22.48 -3.32 13.84
C PHE A 79 -23.89 -2.98 14.33
N LYS A 80 -24.04 -2.18 15.39
CA LYS A 80 -25.35 -1.66 15.82
C LYS A 80 -25.96 -0.70 14.81
N LYS A 81 -25.13 0.06 14.09
CA LYS A 81 -25.58 1.12 13.17
C LYS A 81 -25.90 0.60 11.78
N ARG A 82 -25.16 -0.41 11.30
CA ARG A 82 -25.33 -1.01 9.97
C ARG A 82 -24.63 -2.35 9.85
N ILE A 83 -24.96 -3.06 8.78
CA ILE A 83 -24.20 -4.24 8.34
C ILE A 83 -22.82 -3.77 7.85
N ALA A 84 -21.76 -4.39 8.36
CA ALA A 84 -20.40 -4.19 7.90
C ALA A 84 -20.07 -5.14 6.74
N VAL A 85 -19.28 -4.66 5.79
CA VAL A 85 -18.90 -5.40 4.58
C VAL A 85 -17.46 -5.86 4.70
N LEU A 86 -17.24 -7.17 4.55
CA LEU A 86 -15.92 -7.77 4.39
C LEU A 86 -15.46 -7.65 2.93
N ASP A 87 -14.17 -7.65 2.69
CA ASP A 87 -13.60 -7.64 1.35
C ASP A 87 -13.86 -8.94 0.57
N GLY A 88 -13.49 -8.90 -0.71
CA GLY A 88 -13.63 -10.03 -1.63
C GLY A 88 -12.35 -10.83 -1.77
N ALA A 89 -12.39 -11.83 -2.67
CA ALA A 89 -11.27 -12.73 -2.92
C ALA A 89 -10.01 -11.99 -3.43
N MET A 90 -8.93 -12.04 -2.66
CA MET A 90 -7.66 -11.43 -3.06
C MET A 90 -7.03 -12.11 -4.28
N GLY A 91 -7.03 -13.44 -4.33
CA GLY A 91 -6.46 -14.21 -5.43
C GLY A 91 -7.06 -13.86 -6.80
N THR A 92 -8.38 -13.67 -6.88
CA THR A 92 -9.07 -13.27 -8.11
C THR A 92 -8.61 -11.89 -8.59
N MET A 93 -8.40 -10.94 -7.67
CA MET A 93 -7.89 -9.62 -8.01
C MET A 93 -6.46 -9.68 -8.51
N ILE A 94 -5.61 -10.51 -7.91
CA ILE A 94 -4.20 -10.72 -8.33
C ILE A 94 -4.13 -11.27 -9.76
N GLN A 95 -5.01 -12.21 -10.13
CA GLN A 95 -5.05 -12.78 -11.49
C GLN A 95 -5.22 -11.71 -12.58
N GLY A 96 -5.93 -10.62 -12.29
CA GLY A 96 -6.12 -9.50 -13.21
C GLY A 96 -4.84 -8.73 -13.55
N TYR A 97 -3.79 -8.83 -12.71
CA TYR A 97 -2.51 -8.15 -12.93
C TYR A 97 -1.57 -8.93 -13.88
N LYS A 98 -1.90 -10.18 -14.24
CA LYS A 98 -1.10 -11.02 -15.15
C LYS A 98 0.38 -11.09 -14.76
N LEU A 99 0.63 -11.27 -13.46
CA LEU A 99 1.98 -11.33 -12.91
C LEU A 99 2.74 -12.57 -13.40
N GLU A 100 4.03 -12.40 -13.62
CA GLU A 100 4.93 -13.46 -14.07
C GLU A 100 5.90 -13.87 -12.96
N GLU A 101 6.60 -14.99 -13.13
CA GLU A 101 7.52 -15.56 -12.14
C GLU A 101 8.51 -14.52 -11.57
N GLN A 102 8.96 -13.57 -12.39
CA GLN A 102 9.86 -12.49 -11.98
C GLN A 102 9.23 -11.55 -10.94
N ASP A 103 7.92 -11.32 -11.01
CA ASP A 103 7.18 -10.51 -10.04
C ASP A 103 7.07 -11.21 -8.67
N PHE A 104 6.90 -12.54 -8.67
CA PHE A 104 6.86 -13.34 -7.44
C PHE A 104 8.24 -13.49 -6.80
N ARG A 105 9.31 -13.41 -7.60
CA ARG A 105 10.70 -13.41 -7.08
C ARG A 105 11.12 -12.05 -6.56
N GLY A 106 10.74 -10.98 -7.25
CA GLY A 106 11.29 -9.65 -7.02
C GLY A 106 12.82 -9.65 -7.03
N GLU A 107 13.43 -8.71 -6.32
CA GLU A 107 14.88 -8.72 -6.09
C GLU A 107 15.29 -9.78 -5.05
N ARG A 108 14.48 -9.91 -4.00
CA ARG A 108 14.81 -10.68 -2.79
C ARG A 108 14.98 -12.17 -3.05
N PHE A 109 14.29 -12.74 -4.04
CA PHE A 109 14.26 -14.18 -4.29
C PHE A 109 14.67 -14.56 -5.72
N LYS A 110 15.46 -13.70 -6.40
CA LYS A 110 15.93 -13.96 -7.76
C LYS A 110 16.59 -15.33 -7.92
N GLU A 111 17.46 -15.68 -6.98
CA GLU A 111 18.26 -16.91 -6.99
C GLU A 111 17.54 -18.13 -6.40
N HIS A 112 16.27 -17.98 -5.99
CA HIS A 112 15.52 -19.10 -5.40
C HIS A 112 15.36 -20.26 -6.39
N LYS A 113 15.61 -21.49 -5.98
CA LYS A 113 15.69 -22.61 -6.94
C LYS A 113 14.34 -23.12 -7.42
N HIS A 114 13.27 -22.82 -6.69
CA HIS A 114 11.94 -23.33 -6.95
C HIS A 114 11.04 -22.24 -7.53
N PRO A 115 10.04 -22.60 -8.37
CA PRO A 115 9.05 -21.64 -8.85
C PRO A 115 8.30 -20.98 -7.69
N LEU A 116 8.05 -19.68 -7.78
CA LEU A 116 7.28 -18.92 -6.79
C LEU A 116 5.93 -18.43 -7.33
N LYS A 117 5.71 -18.47 -8.64
CA LYS A 117 4.43 -18.14 -9.26
C LYS A 117 3.32 -19.01 -8.67
N GLY A 118 2.28 -18.36 -8.15
CA GLY A 118 1.18 -19.01 -7.43
C GLY A 118 1.22 -18.78 -5.92
N ASN A 119 2.39 -18.47 -5.35
CA ASN A 119 2.52 -18.06 -3.95
C ASN A 119 2.10 -16.59 -3.79
N ASN A 120 0.79 -16.31 -3.82
CA ASN A 120 0.26 -14.94 -3.77
C ASN A 120 0.69 -14.18 -2.51
N ASP A 121 0.85 -14.88 -1.39
CA ASP A 121 1.27 -14.34 -0.11
C ASP A 121 2.64 -13.65 -0.20
N ILE A 122 3.56 -14.14 -1.04
CA ILE A 122 4.91 -13.56 -1.20
C ILE A 122 4.89 -12.15 -1.81
N LEU A 123 3.81 -11.80 -2.51
CA LEU A 123 3.68 -10.50 -3.19
C LEU A 123 3.65 -9.34 -2.20
N VAL A 124 3.38 -9.57 -0.91
CA VAL A 124 3.55 -8.52 0.12
C VAL A 124 5.01 -8.10 0.28
N LEU A 125 5.97 -8.96 -0.07
CA LEU A 125 7.40 -8.69 -0.03
C LEU A 125 7.93 -8.18 -1.37
N THR A 126 7.46 -8.75 -2.48
CA THR A 126 8.03 -8.48 -3.81
C THR A 126 7.26 -7.43 -4.61
N ARG A 127 5.93 -7.36 -4.43
CA ARG A 127 5.01 -6.43 -5.11
C ARG A 127 4.01 -5.82 -4.12
N PRO A 128 4.46 -5.16 -3.04
CA PRO A 128 3.57 -4.54 -2.06
C PRO A 128 2.68 -3.46 -2.68
N ASP A 129 3.11 -2.87 -3.79
CA ASP A 129 2.32 -1.92 -4.58
C ASP A 129 1.03 -2.55 -5.12
N VAL A 130 1.09 -3.79 -5.61
CA VAL A 130 -0.08 -4.51 -6.14
C VAL A 130 -1.05 -4.84 -5.02
N ILE A 131 -0.55 -5.39 -3.90
CA ILE A 131 -1.39 -5.78 -2.77
C ILE A 131 -2.04 -4.57 -2.13
N SER A 132 -1.28 -3.48 -1.92
CA SER A 132 -1.82 -2.21 -1.43
C SER A 132 -2.93 -1.68 -2.34
N ALA A 133 -2.72 -1.71 -3.67
CA ALA A 133 -3.72 -1.25 -4.63
C ALA A 133 -5.01 -2.10 -4.59
N ILE A 134 -4.91 -3.41 -4.33
CA ILE A 134 -6.09 -4.28 -4.19
C ILE A 134 -6.87 -3.94 -2.92
N HIS A 135 -6.21 -3.77 -1.78
CA HIS A 135 -6.88 -3.30 -0.55
C HIS A 135 -7.58 -1.96 -0.77
N GLU A 136 -6.90 -0.98 -1.39
CA GLU A 136 -7.51 0.32 -1.70
C GLU A 136 -8.74 0.18 -2.58
N LYS A 137 -8.74 -0.73 -3.57
CA LYS A 137 -9.92 -1.01 -4.40
C LYS A 137 -11.09 -1.55 -3.57
N TYR A 138 -10.84 -2.46 -2.63
CA TYR A 138 -11.90 -3.00 -1.77
C TYR A 138 -12.49 -1.94 -0.85
N TYR A 139 -11.66 -1.14 -0.18
CA TYR A 139 -12.14 -0.04 0.65
C TYR A 139 -12.96 0.97 -0.18
N ARG A 140 -12.49 1.34 -1.38
CA ARG A 140 -13.22 2.25 -2.28
C ARG A 140 -14.51 1.64 -2.83
N ALA A 141 -14.58 0.32 -2.98
CA ALA A 141 -15.81 -0.39 -3.33
C ALA A 141 -16.82 -0.47 -2.16
N GLY A 142 -16.39 -0.11 -0.95
CA GLY A 142 -17.25 0.01 0.22
C GLY A 142 -17.01 -1.03 1.31
N ALA A 143 -15.97 -1.86 1.19
CA ALA A 143 -15.56 -2.75 2.27
C ALA A 143 -15.18 -1.94 3.52
N ASP A 144 -15.60 -2.41 4.68
CA ASP A 144 -15.30 -1.81 5.98
C ASP A 144 -14.21 -2.59 6.72
N ILE A 145 -14.08 -3.88 6.40
CA ILE A 145 -13.08 -4.79 6.96
C ILE A 145 -12.37 -5.45 5.78
N CYS A 146 -11.04 -5.47 5.78
CA CYS A 146 -10.26 -6.26 4.83
C CYS A 146 -9.39 -7.28 5.56
N GLU A 147 -9.25 -8.46 4.98
CA GLU A 147 -8.31 -9.48 5.42
C GLU A 147 -6.88 -9.14 4.97
N THR A 148 -5.86 -9.68 5.64
CA THR A 148 -4.47 -9.59 5.17
C THR A 148 -4.17 -10.62 4.08
N ASN A 149 -3.18 -10.36 3.23
CA ASN A 149 -2.70 -11.35 2.25
C ASN A 149 -1.84 -12.44 2.90
N THR A 150 -2.48 -13.30 3.71
CA THR A 150 -1.79 -14.29 4.56
C THR A 150 -2.49 -15.65 4.57
N PHE A 151 -3.28 -15.97 3.55
CA PHE A 151 -4.01 -17.24 3.48
C PHE A 151 -3.08 -18.46 3.56
N ASN A 152 -1.91 -18.39 2.91
CA ASN A 152 -0.84 -19.40 2.97
C ASN A 152 0.33 -18.95 3.85
N GLY A 153 0.11 -18.02 4.78
CA GLY A 153 1.13 -17.47 5.67
C GLY A 153 1.57 -18.41 6.80
N THR A 154 1.74 -19.71 6.51
CA THR A 154 2.16 -20.73 7.49
C THR A 154 3.34 -21.53 6.95
N SER A 155 4.15 -22.13 7.83
CA SER A 155 5.29 -22.96 7.41
C SER A 155 4.87 -24.17 6.57
N ILE A 156 3.69 -24.74 6.86
CA ILE A 156 3.17 -25.90 6.12
C ILE A 156 2.82 -25.51 4.69
N ALA A 157 2.15 -24.38 4.47
CA ALA A 157 1.79 -23.95 3.11
C ALA A 157 2.99 -23.38 2.34
N GLN A 158 3.95 -22.76 3.03
CA GLN A 158 5.15 -22.21 2.40
C GLN A 158 6.20 -23.29 2.04
N SER A 159 6.09 -24.52 2.57
CA SER A 159 7.02 -25.60 2.23
C SER A 159 6.87 -26.08 0.78
N ASP A 160 5.66 -25.96 0.19
CA ASP A 160 5.42 -26.21 -1.24
C ASP A 160 6.30 -25.31 -2.14
N TYR A 161 6.74 -24.17 -1.61
CA TYR A 161 7.62 -23.21 -2.28
C TYR A 161 9.04 -23.17 -1.71
N HIS A 162 9.36 -23.96 -0.68
CA HIS A 162 10.62 -23.91 0.08
C HIS A 162 10.89 -22.53 0.73
N MET A 163 9.84 -21.94 1.30
CA MET A 163 9.82 -20.57 1.85
C MET A 163 9.45 -20.52 3.34
N GLU A 164 9.53 -21.64 4.06
CA GLU A 164 9.23 -21.73 5.49
C GLU A 164 9.95 -20.68 6.36
N PRO A 165 11.23 -20.34 6.10
CA PRO A 165 11.96 -19.36 6.92
C PRO A 165 11.40 -17.94 6.86
N ILE A 166 10.62 -17.59 5.83
CA ILE A 166 10.13 -16.22 5.62
C ILE A 166 8.73 -15.98 6.19
N VAL A 167 8.09 -16.99 6.78
CA VAL A 167 6.68 -16.92 7.25
C VAL A 167 6.44 -15.75 8.20
N TYR A 168 7.36 -15.50 9.14
CA TYR A 168 7.23 -14.38 10.07
C TYR A 168 7.24 -13.04 9.32
N ASP A 169 8.24 -12.81 8.48
CA ASP A 169 8.38 -11.59 7.69
C ASP A 169 7.17 -11.38 6.78
N LEU A 170 6.67 -12.46 6.17
CA LEU A 170 5.51 -12.43 5.29
C LEU A 170 4.29 -11.89 6.01
N ASN A 171 3.96 -12.43 7.19
CA ASN A 171 2.78 -12.00 7.95
C ASN A 171 2.93 -10.56 8.46
N VAL A 172 4.12 -10.19 8.93
CA VAL A 172 4.40 -8.83 9.40
C VAL A 172 4.25 -7.81 8.27
N GLU A 173 4.81 -8.08 7.10
CA GLU A 173 4.70 -7.18 5.96
C GLU A 173 3.27 -7.14 5.39
N ALA A 174 2.55 -8.26 5.36
CA ALA A 174 1.15 -8.28 4.95
C ALA A 174 0.29 -7.34 5.80
N VAL A 175 0.45 -7.38 7.13
CA VAL A 175 -0.26 -6.48 8.06
C VAL A 175 0.14 -5.02 7.82
N LYS A 176 1.43 -4.74 7.60
CA LYS A 176 1.91 -3.37 7.32
C LYS A 176 1.29 -2.82 6.03
N VAL A 177 1.25 -3.61 4.96
CA VAL A 177 0.68 -3.23 3.66
C VAL A 177 -0.82 -2.96 3.80
N ALA A 178 -1.58 -3.89 4.39
CA ALA A 178 -3.02 -3.73 4.60
C ALA A 178 -3.34 -2.51 5.47
N ARG A 179 -2.59 -2.31 6.57
CA ARG A 179 -2.75 -1.16 7.45
C ARG A 179 -2.42 0.15 6.76
N LYS A 180 -1.39 0.21 5.93
CA LYS A 180 -1.04 1.42 5.18
C LYS A 180 -2.16 1.82 4.23
N ALA A 181 -2.76 0.86 3.53
CA ALA A 181 -3.91 1.09 2.66
C ALA A 181 -5.13 1.58 3.46
N ALA A 182 -5.46 0.91 4.57
CA ALA A 182 -6.55 1.33 5.46
C ALA A 182 -6.33 2.76 5.97
N SER A 183 -5.14 3.08 6.48
CA SER A 183 -4.85 4.39 7.05
C SER A 183 -4.88 5.53 6.05
N LYS A 184 -4.55 5.26 4.79
CA LYS A 184 -4.74 6.23 3.72
C LYS A 184 -6.23 6.53 3.53
N LEU A 185 -7.06 5.49 3.46
CA LEU A 185 -8.50 5.65 3.25
C LEU A 185 -9.19 6.28 4.46
N THR A 186 -8.84 5.90 5.68
CA THR A 186 -9.39 6.53 6.89
C THR A 186 -9.03 8.01 6.99
N LYS A 187 -7.89 8.46 6.45
CA LYS A 187 -7.56 9.90 6.37
C LYS A 187 -8.41 10.64 5.34
N GLU A 188 -8.74 9.98 4.22
CA GLU A 188 -9.58 10.54 3.15
C GLU A 188 -11.08 10.51 3.54
N GLN A 189 -11.52 9.44 4.18
CA GLN A 189 -12.91 9.11 4.50
C GLN A 189 -12.98 8.44 5.88
N PRO A 190 -12.92 9.20 6.99
CA PRO A 190 -12.76 8.59 8.32
C PRO A 190 -13.92 7.74 8.80
N TRP A 191 -15.11 7.91 8.23
CA TRP A 191 -16.31 7.11 8.52
C TRP A 191 -16.34 5.77 7.78
N LYS A 192 -15.31 5.48 6.97
CA LYS A 192 -15.06 4.22 6.28
C LYS A 192 -13.83 3.56 6.89
#